data_AF-A0AAD5CRH5-F1
#
_entry.id   AF-A0AAD5CRH5-F1
#
_cell.length_a   1.000
_cell.length_b   1.000
_cell.length_c   1.000
_cell.angle_alpha   90.00
_cell.angle_beta   90.00
_cell.angle_gamma   90.00
#
_symmetry.space_group_name_H-M   'P 1'
#
loop_
_entity.id
_entity.type
_entity.pdbx_description
1 polymer ?
#
loop_
_entity_poly.entity_id
_entity_poly.type
_entity_poly.pdbx_seq_one_letter_code
_entity_poly.pdbx_strand_id
1 'polypeptide(L)' 'MMTEEDLKLKNKLGNTAFHVACIFGNTEMATIMKEKNESLMYIRGSDELLPLSASALAGKYSSV' A
#
# COMPACT_ATOMS: atom_id res chain seq x y z
N MET A 1 14.51 -7.76 14.41
CA MET A 1 13.77 -6.49 14.23
C MET A 1 13.41 -6.35 12.77
N MET A 2 12.26 -5.77 12.45
CA MET A 2 11.86 -5.48 11.08
C MET A 2 12.61 -4.24 10.57
N THR A 3 13.14 -4.30 9.36
CA THR A 3 13.87 -3.21 8.69
C THR A 3 12.98 -2.43 7.73
N GLU A 4 13.47 -1.30 7.24
CA GLU A 4 12.78 -0.53 6.19
C GLU A 4 12.63 -1.32 4.88
N GLU A 5 13.60 -2.17 4.55
CA GLU A 5 13.55 -3.03 3.37
C GLU A 5 12.51 -4.15 3.51
N ASP A 6 12.31 -4.67 4.73
CA ASP A 6 11.26 -5.67 4.99
C ASP A 6 9.85 -5.11 4.70
N LEU A 7 9.65 -3.79 4.85
CA LEU A 7 8.38 -3.14 4.52
C LEU A 7 8.11 -3.07 3.00
N LYS A 8 9.15 -3.20 2.17
CA LYS A 8 9.04 -3.18 0.70
C LYS A 8 8.68 -4.55 0.11
N LEU A 9 8.63 -5.59 0.93
CA LEU A 9 8.25 -6.94 0.49
C LEU A 9 6.85 -6.92 -0.14
N LYS A 10 6.76 -7.55 -1.30
CA LYS A 10 5.52 -7.69 -2.07
C LYS A 10 4.90 -9.06 -1.80
N ASN A 11 3.57 -9.09 -1.66
CA ASN A 11 2.81 -10.32 -1.66
C ASN A 11 2.72 -10.91 -3.08
N LYS A 12 2.05 -12.06 -3.23
CA LYS A 12 1.89 -12.75 -4.52
C LYS A 12 1.14 -11.95 -5.60
N LEU A 13 0.42 -10.90 -5.20
CA LEU A 13 -0.28 -9.98 -6.10
C LEU A 13 0.57 -8.75 -6.45
N GLY A 14 1.85 -8.72 -6.05
CA GLY A 14 2.75 -7.59 -6.30
C GLY A 14 2.56 -6.41 -5.33
N ASN A 15 1.67 -6.51 -4.35
CA ASN A 15 1.34 -5.43 -3.41
C ASN A 15 2.19 -5.51 -2.14
N THR A 16 2.69 -4.36 -1.66
CA THR A 16 3.26 -4.27 -0.31
C THR A 16 2.16 -4.25 0.76
N ALA A 17 2.51 -4.43 2.03
CA ALA A 17 1.56 -4.26 3.13
C ALA A 17 0.94 -2.85 3.15
N PHE A 18 1.71 -1.83 2.74
CA PHE A 18 1.24 -0.46 2.57
C PHE A 18 0.13 -0.33 1.52
N HIS A 19 0.26 -1.02 0.37
CA HIS A 19 -0.82 -1.05 -0.63
C HIS A 19 -2.10 -1.64 -0.03
N VAL A 20 -1.99 -2.74 0.71
CA VAL A 20 -3.15 -3.37 1.36
C VAL A 20 -3.83 -2.39 2.33
N ALA A 21 -3.05 -1.70 3.18
CA ALA A 21 -3.59 -0.69 4.09
C ALA A 21 -4.31 0.44 3.32
N CYS A 22 -3.73 0.96 2.24
CA CYS A 22 -4.35 1.99 1.40
C CYS A 22 -5.64 1.50 0.72
N ILE A 23 -5.61 0.31 0.11
CA ILE A 23 -6.76 -0.28 -0.62
C ILE A 23 -7.97 -0.44 0.30
N PHE A 24 -7.75 -0.90 1.53
CA PHE A 24 -8.82 -1.09 2.51
C PHE A 24 -9.13 0.17 3.34
N GLY A 25 -8.51 1.31 3.04
CA GLY A 25 -8.75 2.57 3.76
C GLY A 25 -8.27 2.59 5.21
N ASN A 26 -7.34 1.70 5.59
CA ASN A 26 -6.74 1.68 6.92
C ASN A 26 -5.66 2.79 7.03
N THR A 27 -6.13 4.02 7.24
CA THR A 27 -5.31 5.23 7.27
C THR A 27 -4.30 5.25 8.41
N GLU A 28 -4.66 4.71 9.58
CA GLU A 28 -3.76 4.61 10.74
C GLU A 28 -2.54 3.73 10.41
N MET A 29 -2.79 2.51 9.91
CA MET A 29 -1.71 1.59 9.55
C MET A 29 -0.85 2.14 8.41
N ALA A 30 -1.46 2.75 7.39
CA ALA A 30 -0.73 3.40 6.31
C ALA A 30 0.17 4.53 6.87
N THR A 31 -0.32 5.33 7.83
CA THR A 31 0.47 6.42 8.43
C THR A 31 1.69 5.87 9.18
N ILE A 32 1.49 4.85 10.03
CA ILE A 32 2.59 4.19 10.76
C ILE A 32 3.65 3.62 9.82
N MET A 33 3.23 2.97 8.73
CA MET A 33 4.16 2.41 7.75
C MET A 33 4.91 3.49 6.97
N LYS A 34 4.24 4.60 6.61
CA LYS A 34 4.85 5.75 5.93
C LYS A 34 5.93 6.38 6.80
N GLU A 35 5.66 6.60 8.08
CA GLU A 35 6.64 7.16 9.03
C GLU A 35 7.87 6.27 9.18
N LYS A 36 7.71 4.94 9.04
CA LYS A 36 8.84 4.00 9.06
C LYS A 36 9.61 3.98 7.76
N ASN A 37 8.95 4.15 6.62
CA ASN A 37 9.60 4.16 5.32
C ASN A 37 8.74 4.92 4.29
N GLU A 38 9.13 6.17 4.01
CA GLU A 38 8.39 7.02 3.08
C GLU A 38 8.42 6.49 1.64
N SER A 39 9.45 5.72 1.26
CA SER A 39 9.56 5.20 -0.12
C SER A 39 8.42 4.27 -0.53
N LEU A 40 7.69 3.70 0.44
CA LEU A 40 6.53 2.82 0.22
C LEU A 40 5.45 3.49 -0.65
N MET A 41 5.34 4.81 -0.59
CA MET A 41 4.36 5.57 -1.39
C MET A 41 4.68 5.59 -2.89
N TYR A 42 5.90 5.22 -3.29
CA TYR A 42 6.37 5.23 -4.67
C TYR A 42 6.62 3.84 -5.25
N ILE A 43 6.46 2.78 -4.45
CA ILE A 43 6.58 1.40 -4.92
C ILE A 43 5.31 1.07 -5.71
N ARG A 44 5.47 0.57 -6.94
CA ARG A 44 4.34 0.09 -7.75
C ARG A 44 3.90 -1.29 -7.30
N GLY A 45 2.61 -1.49 -7.12
CA GLY A 45 1.96 -2.71 -6.68
C GLY A 45 1.45 -3.58 -7.84
N SER A 46 0.29 -4.21 -7.64
CA SER A 46 -0.49 -4.82 -8.71
C SER A 46 -0.80 -3.81 -9.81
N ASP A 47 -0.85 -4.29 -11.06
CA ASP A 47 -1.21 -3.48 -12.23
C ASP A 47 -0.34 -2.22 -12.41
N GLU A 48 0.89 -2.25 -11.89
CA GLU A 48 1.83 -1.12 -11.87
C GLU A 48 1.29 0.14 -11.19
N LEU A 49 0.28 0.00 -10.31
CA LEU A 49 -0.35 1.12 -9.62
C LEU A 49 0.46 1.58 -8.42
N LEU A 50 0.47 2.89 -8.18
CA LEU A 50 0.90 3.45 -6.89
C LEU A 50 -0.15 3.14 -5.81
N PRO A 51 0.22 3.12 -4.51
CA PRO A 51 -0.70 2.81 -3.42
C PRO A 51 -1.96 3.69 -3.42
N LEU A 52 -1.78 5.00 -3.66
CA LEU A 52 -2.90 5.95 -3.72
C LEU A 52 -3.78 5.74 -4.97
N SER A 53 -3.18 5.35 -6.09
CA SER A 53 -3.94 4.99 -7.30
C SER A 53 -4.75 3.72 -7.07
N ALA A 54 -4.16 2.72 -6.39
CA ALA A 54 -4.83 1.48 -6.03
C ALA A 54 -6.00 1.71 -5.04
N SER A 55 -5.85 2.60 -4.07
CA SER A 55 -6.95 2.95 -3.14
C SER A 55 -8.08 3.71 -3.84
N ALA A 56 -7.74 4.64 -4.74
CA ALA A 56 -8.74 5.37 -5.53
C ALA A 56 -9.52 4.42 -6.45
N LEU A 57 -8.83 3.42 -7.01
CA LEU A 57 -9.45 2.37 -7.81
C LEU A 57 -10.41 1.54 -6.94
N ALA A 58 -9.95 1.03 -5.79
CA ALA A 58 -10.76 0.25 -4.85
C ALA A 58 -12.02 0.99 -4.37
N GLY A 59 -11.92 2.29 -4.06
CA GLY A 59 -13.05 3.12 -3.65
C GLY A 59 -14.14 3.29 -4.73
N LYS A 60 -13.84 3.06 -6.02
CA LYS A 60 -14.82 3.04 -7.11
C LYS A 60 -15.59 1.72 -7.22
N TYR A 61 -15.11 0.63 -6.61
CA TYR A 61 -15.80 -0.67 -6.66
C TYR A 61 -16.84 -0.85 -5.54
N SER A 62 -16.91 0.07 -4.58
CA SER A 62 -17.84 0.00 -3.44
C SER A 62 -19.23 0.61 -3.69
N SER A 63 -19.55 1.02 -4.93
CA SER A 63 -20.90 1.46 -5.30
C SER A 63 -21.74 0.27 -5.76
N VAL A 64 -22.40 -0.37 -4.79
CA VAL A 64 -23.63 -1.16 -5.00
C VAL A 64 -24.81 -0.45 -4.36
#